data_AF-A0A351EP47-F1
#
_entry.id   AF-A0A351EP47-F1
#
_cell.length_a   1.000
_cell.length_b   1.000
_cell.length_c   1.000
_cell.angle_alpha   90.00
_cell.angle_beta   90.00
_cell.angle_gamma   90.00
#
_symmetry.space_group_name_H-M   'P 1'
#
loop_
_entity.id
_entity.type
_entity.pdbx_description
1 polymer ?
#
loop_
_entity_poly.entity_id
_entity_poly.type
_entity_poly.pdbx_seq_one_letter_code
_entity_poly.pdbx_strand_id
1 'polypeptide(L)'
;MILRGGSSKGAYFLASDLPAEPRQRDELLLRIMGSPDARQIDGIGGAHPLTSKVAVVSPSPDNDADIDYLFLQISVDEALVSDRQNCGNLLAGVAPFAIERSLFKAEPATGDHAVRIKMLNTDSVATARLSTIDGAPVYSGTTAISGVPGTAAAIALEFQDIAGGSTGALLPTGRRVDEIEDVACTLIDNGMPVVVMAADQLGISGYESCHDLEANVMLRTKLEAIRLTAGARMGLGDVTATTVPKLTMVAPPQAGGHLCTRTFIPHRCHDAIG
;
A
#
# COMPACT_ATOMS: atom_id res chain seq x y z
N MET A 1 -7.04 -14.57 -9.06
CA MET A 1 -5.60 -14.91 -9.18
C MET A 1 -4.89 -14.56 -7.87
N ILE A 2 -3.80 -15.22 -7.51
CA ILE A 2 -2.93 -14.77 -6.40
C ILE A 2 -1.65 -14.25 -7.02
N LEU A 3 -1.31 -12.98 -6.74
CA LEU A 3 -0.10 -12.35 -7.26
C LEU A 3 0.70 -11.72 -6.13
N ARG A 4 2.02 -11.71 -6.30
CA ARG A 4 2.90 -10.77 -5.62
C ARG A 4 2.87 -9.45 -6.40
N GLY A 5 2.43 -8.38 -5.75
CA GLY A 5 2.56 -7.01 -6.26
C GLY A 5 3.58 -6.27 -5.40
N GLY A 6 4.69 -5.83 -5.99
CA GLY A 6 5.79 -5.24 -5.23
C GLY A 6 6.28 -6.18 -4.12
N SER A 7 6.34 -5.67 -2.89
CA SER A 7 6.68 -6.43 -1.67
C SER A 7 5.46 -6.97 -0.90
N SER A 8 4.26 -6.93 -1.50
CA SER A 8 3.03 -7.49 -0.93
C SER A 8 2.51 -8.67 -1.75
N LYS A 9 1.63 -9.47 -1.17
CA LYS A 9 0.90 -10.56 -1.84
C LYS A 9 -0.58 -10.43 -1.59
N GLY A 10 -1.39 -10.69 -2.60
CA GLY A 10 -2.84 -10.57 -2.47
C GLY A 10 -3.63 -11.34 -3.52
N ALA A 11 -4.93 -11.41 -3.29
CA ALA A 11 -5.90 -12.00 -4.21
C ALA A 11 -6.49 -10.94 -5.13
N TYR A 12 -6.54 -11.23 -6.42
CA TYR A 12 -7.02 -10.35 -7.48
C TYR A 12 -8.29 -10.95 -8.09
N PHE A 13 -9.34 -10.15 -8.12
CA PHE A 13 -10.67 -10.52 -8.59
C PHE A 13 -11.15 -9.58 -9.69
N LEU A 14 -11.94 -10.12 -10.62
CA LEU A 14 -12.83 -9.30 -11.42
C LEU A 14 -13.97 -8.81 -10.52
N ALA A 15 -14.39 -7.55 -10.65
CA ALA A 15 -15.55 -7.05 -9.93
C ALA A 15 -16.82 -7.87 -10.22
N SER A 16 -16.94 -8.42 -11.44
CA SER A 16 -18.05 -9.28 -11.86
C SER A 16 -18.11 -10.63 -11.13
N ASP A 17 -17.01 -11.07 -10.52
CA ASP A 17 -16.94 -12.35 -9.80
C ASP A 17 -17.33 -12.20 -8.32
N LEU A 18 -17.57 -10.97 -7.85
CA LEU A 18 -17.88 -10.65 -6.47
C LEU A 18 -19.31 -10.10 -6.34
N PRO A 19 -19.94 -10.23 -5.16
CA PRO A 19 -21.18 -9.52 -4.86
C PRO A 19 -21.02 -8.02 -5.07
N ALA A 20 -22.00 -7.38 -5.71
CA ALA A 20 -22.01 -5.94 -5.89
C ALA A 20 -22.27 -5.17 -4.58
N GLU A 21 -22.96 -5.81 -3.63
CA GLU A 21 -23.25 -5.23 -2.32
C GLU A 21 -22.01 -5.35 -1.40
N PRO A 22 -21.46 -4.24 -0.87
CA PRO A 22 -20.20 -4.24 -0.14
C PRO A 22 -20.16 -5.17 1.07
N ARG A 23 -21.24 -5.28 1.85
CA ARG A 23 -21.25 -6.15 3.02
C ARG A 23 -21.16 -7.62 2.63
N GLN A 24 -21.90 -8.07 1.62
CA GLN A 24 -21.83 -9.43 1.10
C GLN A 24 -20.48 -9.74 0.46
N ARG A 25 -19.89 -8.75 -0.24
CA ARG A 25 -18.52 -8.85 -0.76
C ARG A 25 -17.54 -9.07 0.38
N ASP A 26 -17.61 -8.26 1.42
CA ASP A 26 -16.68 -8.31 2.54
C ASP A 26 -16.81 -9.62 3.33
N GLU A 27 -18.04 -10.10 3.56
CA GLU A 27 -18.31 -11.43 4.16
C GLU A 27 -17.75 -12.58 3.32
N LEU A 28 -17.74 -12.46 1.99
CA LEU A 28 -17.09 -13.43 1.11
C LEU A 28 -15.55 -13.33 1.17
N LEU A 29 -15.01 -12.11 1.10
CA LEU A 29 -13.55 -11.88 1.11
C LEU A 29 -12.92 -12.33 2.43
N LEU A 30 -13.58 -12.08 3.57
CA LEU A 30 -13.13 -12.57 4.87
C LEU A 30 -12.99 -14.11 4.86
N ARG A 31 -13.99 -14.83 4.33
CA ARG A 31 -13.93 -16.30 4.20
C ARG A 31 -12.83 -16.76 3.26
N ILE A 32 -12.67 -16.12 2.11
CA ILE A 32 -11.61 -16.46 1.14
C ILE A 32 -10.22 -16.31 1.80
N MET A 33 -10.02 -15.23 2.55
CA MET A 33 -8.74 -14.95 3.19
C MET A 33 -8.52 -15.74 4.47
N GLY A 34 -9.56 -16.33 5.06
CA GLY A 34 -9.49 -17.08 6.31
C GLY A 34 -9.54 -16.19 7.54
N SER A 35 -10.16 -15.02 7.46
CA SER A 35 -10.29 -14.06 8.56
C SER A 35 -11.70 -14.10 9.18
N PRO A 36 -11.85 -13.87 10.50
CA PRO A 36 -10.78 -13.63 11.47
C PRO A 36 -10.10 -14.92 11.97
N ASP A 37 -8.77 -14.98 11.84
CA ASP A 37 -7.91 -15.99 12.46
C ASP A 37 -6.47 -15.49 12.41
N ALA A 38 -5.78 -15.43 13.56
CA ALA A 38 -4.37 -15.06 13.64
C ALA A 38 -3.46 -15.93 12.75
N ARG A 39 -3.91 -17.14 12.38
CA ARG A 39 -3.20 -18.05 11.47
C ARG A 39 -3.72 -18.02 10.03
N GLN A 40 -4.90 -17.45 9.79
CA GLN A 40 -5.65 -17.53 8.53
C GLN A 40 -5.68 -18.97 7.96
N ILE A 41 -5.79 -19.98 8.82
CA ILE A 41 -5.49 -21.38 8.46
C ILE A 41 -6.53 -21.98 7.48
N ASP A 42 -7.74 -21.43 7.47
CA ASP A 42 -8.85 -21.87 6.63
C ASP A 42 -9.07 -20.95 5.41
N GLY A 43 -8.01 -20.27 4.96
CA GLY A 43 -8.06 -19.41 3.78
C GLY A 43 -6.71 -19.23 3.11
N ILE A 44 -6.65 -18.32 2.13
CA ILE A 44 -5.44 -18.05 1.34
C ILE A 44 -4.57 -16.93 1.90
N GLY A 45 -5.02 -16.29 2.98
CA GLY A 45 -4.25 -15.26 3.70
C GLY A 45 -2.97 -15.83 4.29
N GLY A 46 -1.94 -14.99 4.40
CA GLY A 46 -0.63 -15.41 4.88
C GLY A 46 -0.33 -15.03 6.33
N ALA A 47 -1.36 -14.83 7.17
CA ALA A 47 -1.24 -14.44 8.58
C ALA A 47 -0.40 -13.16 8.81
N HIS A 48 -0.36 -12.27 7.81
CA HIS A 48 0.38 -11.02 7.88
C HIS A 48 -0.33 -9.93 7.08
N PRO A 49 -0.34 -8.65 7.52
CA PRO A 49 -0.99 -7.57 6.77
C PRO A 49 -0.48 -7.41 5.33
N LEU A 50 0.79 -7.74 5.06
CA LEU A 50 1.40 -7.70 3.72
C LEU A 50 0.95 -8.85 2.80
N THR A 51 0.35 -9.89 3.35
CA THR A 51 -0.12 -11.09 2.65
C THR A 51 -1.62 -11.35 2.82
N SER A 52 -2.35 -10.37 3.38
CA SER A 52 -3.80 -10.37 3.61
C SER A 52 -4.46 -9.18 2.90
N LYS A 53 -4.33 -9.14 1.58
CA LYS A 53 -4.76 -8.01 0.74
C LYS A 53 -5.56 -8.47 -0.47
N VAL A 54 -6.49 -7.64 -0.92
CA VAL A 54 -7.34 -7.91 -2.07
C VAL A 54 -7.30 -6.73 -3.05
N ALA A 55 -7.26 -7.06 -4.34
CA ALA A 55 -7.48 -6.15 -5.46
C ALA A 55 -8.74 -6.56 -6.21
N VAL A 56 -9.67 -5.63 -6.39
CA VAL A 56 -10.85 -5.80 -7.24
C VAL A 56 -10.67 -4.91 -8.46
N VAL A 57 -10.78 -5.51 -9.65
CA VAL A 57 -10.48 -4.84 -10.93
C VAL A 57 -11.67 -4.95 -11.87
N SER A 58 -11.97 -3.87 -12.58
CA SER A 58 -13.05 -3.80 -13.59
C SER A 58 -12.65 -2.92 -14.77
N PRO A 59 -13.36 -3.00 -15.91
CA PRO A 59 -13.29 -1.95 -16.92
C PRO A 59 -13.62 -0.60 -16.28
N SER A 60 -12.90 0.46 -16.67
CA SER A 60 -13.25 1.82 -16.23
C SER A 60 -14.35 2.40 -17.12
N PRO A 61 -15.38 3.07 -16.56
CA PRO A 61 -16.28 3.91 -17.33
C PRO A 61 -15.69 5.30 -17.64
N ASP A 62 -14.55 5.65 -17.02
CA ASP A 62 -13.86 6.92 -17.23
C ASP A 62 -13.03 6.88 -18.52
N ASN A 63 -13.02 7.98 -19.29
CA ASN A 63 -12.19 8.06 -20.49
C ASN A 63 -10.70 8.25 -20.15
N ASP A 64 -10.42 8.73 -18.93
CA ASP A 64 -9.07 9.02 -18.45
C ASP A 64 -8.37 7.78 -17.85
N ALA A 65 -9.08 6.66 -17.71
CA ALA A 65 -8.54 5.38 -17.26
C ALA A 65 -8.96 4.22 -18.17
N ASP A 66 -8.15 3.16 -18.21
CA ASP A 66 -8.48 1.96 -18.98
C ASP A 66 -9.19 0.92 -18.08
N ILE A 67 -8.82 0.88 -16.80
CA ILE A 67 -9.38 -0.02 -15.78
C ILE A 67 -9.52 0.69 -14.43
N ASP A 68 -10.49 0.23 -13.66
CA ASP A 68 -10.66 0.62 -12.26
C ASP A 68 -10.02 -0.42 -11.34
N TYR A 69 -9.46 0.07 -10.23
CA TYR A 69 -8.85 -0.74 -9.18
C TYR A 69 -9.33 -0.27 -7.81
N LEU A 70 -9.97 -1.18 -7.08
CA LEU A 70 -10.29 -1.03 -5.67
C LEU A 70 -9.35 -1.92 -4.84
N PHE A 71 -8.58 -1.28 -3.97
CA PHE A 71 -7.80 -1.97 -2.94
C PHE A 71 -8.67 -2.25 -1.71
N LEU A 72 -8.51 -3.43 -1.13
CA LEU A 72 -9.12 -3.80 0.14
C LEU A 72 -8.07 -4.44 1.05
N GLN A 73 -7.88 -3.87 2.23
CA GLN A 73 -7.11 -4.48 3.31
C GLN A 73 -8.03 -5.40 4.10
N ILE A 74 -7.63 -6.66 4.25
CA ILE A 74 -8.36 -7.65 5.06
C ILE A 74 -7.62 -7.77 6.39
N SER A 75 -8.31 -7.48 7.50
CA SER A 75 -7.74 -7.69 8.83
C SER A 75 -7.48 -9.18 9.06
N VAL A 76 -6.41 -9.50 9.78
CA VAL A 76 -5.97 -10.89 9.97
C VAL A 76 -6.85 -11.56 11.04
N ASP A 77 -6.96 -10.91 12.19
CA ASP A 77 -7.60 -11.42 13.41
C ASP A 77 -8.95 -10.77 13.73
N GLU A 78 -9.39 -9.81 12.92
CA GLU A 78 -10.70 -9.16 13.05
C GLU A 78 -11.56 -9.38 11.79
N ALA A 79 -12.89 -9.41 11.97
CA ALA A 79 -13.83 -9.49 10.87
C ALA A 79 -14.03 -8.11 10.21
N LEU A 80 -12.94 -7.55 9.67
CA LEU A 80 -12.87 -6.19 9.15
C LEU A 80 -12.22 -6.17 7.75
N VAL A 81 -12.88 -5.45 6.84
CA VAL A 81 -12.37 -5.09 5.52
C VAL A 81 -12.29 -3.57 5.44
N SER A 82 -11.18 -3.03 4.96
CA SER A 82 -10.95 -1.58 4.86
C SER A 82 -10.58 -1.17 3.44
N ASP A 83 -11.29 -0.17 2.92
CA ASP A 83 -11.08 0.49 1.62
C ASP A 83 -10.52 1.91 1.76
N ARG A 84 -10.07 2.30 2.95
CA ARG A 84 -9.72 3.70 3.27
C ARG A 84 -8.37 4.19 2.74
N GLN A 85 -7.64 3.37 1.98
CA GLN A 85 -6.32 3.73 1.48
C GLN A 85 -6.02 3.01 0.17
N ASN A 86 -5.07 3.54 -0.60
CA ASN A 86 -4.46 2.80 -1.70
C ASN A 86 -3.41 1.79 -1.21
N CYS A 87 -2.96 0.97 -2.15
CA CYS A 87 -1.76 0.15 -1.99
C CYS A 87 -0.95 0.13 -3.29
N GLY A 88 0.16 0.88 -3.30
CA GLY A 88 1.08 0.94 -4.45
C GLY A 88 1.78 -0.40 -4.73
N ASN A 89 1.92 -1.26 -3.73
CA ASN A 89 2.46 -2.61 -3.92
C ASN A 89 1.49 -3.48 -4.75
N LEU A 90 0.23 -3.64 -4.33
CA LEU A 90 -0.75 -4.42 -5.10
C LEU A 90 -1.04 -3.80 -6.48
N LEU A 91 -0.94 -2.47 -6.61
CA LEU A 91 -1.08 -1.81 -7.91
C LEU A 91 -0.15 -2.40 -8.98
N ALA A 92 1.06 -2.82 -8.63
CA ALA A 92 2.00 -3.44 -9.57
C ALA A 92 1.46 -4.73 -10.22
N GLY A 93 0.54 -5.44 -9.58
CA GLY A 93 -0.09 -6.65 -10.13
C GLY A 93 -1.36 -6.39 -10.95
N VAL A 94 -1.89 -5.16 -10.95
CA VAL A 94 -3.20 -4.84 -11.55
C VAL A 94 -3.15 -4.88 -13.08
N ALA A 95 -2.15 -4.25 -13.72
CA ALA A 95 -2.02 -4.28 -15.18
C ALA A 95 -1.78 -5.69 -15.75
N PRO A 96 -0.85 -6.52 -15.19
CA PRO A 96 -0.73 -7.91 -15.62
C PRO A 96 -2.03 -8.70 -15.45
N PHE A 97 -2.73 -8.53 -14.32
CA PHE A 97 -4.01 -9.18 -14.07
C PHE A 97 -5.08 -8.78 -15.10
N ALA A 98 -5.16 -7.49 -15.43
CA ALA A 98 -6.13 -6.97 -16.40
C ALA A 98 -5.90 -7.54 -17.81
N ILE A 99 -4.63 -7.68 -18.23
CA ILE A 99 -4.29 -8.32 -19.51
C ILE A 99 -4.67 -9.81 -19.48
N GLU A 100 -4.26 -10.54 -18.44
CA GLU A 100 -4.59 -11.97 -18.30
C GLU A 100 -6.08 -12.27 -18.14
N ARG A 101 -6.88 -11.27 -17.77
CA ARG A 101 -8.34 -11.36 -17.68
C ARG A 101 -9.07 -10.67 -18.82
N SER A 102 -8.34 -10.25 -19.86
CA SER A 102 -8.91 -9.62 -21.05
C SER A 102 -9.73 -8.35 -20.74
N LEU A 103 -9.43 -7.66 -19.64
CA LEU A 103 -9.94 -6.32 -19.33
C LEU A 103 -9.19 -5.25 -20.11
N PHE A 104 -7.92 -5.51 -20.41
CA PHE A 104 -7.08 -4.68 -21.25
C PHE A 104 -6.46 -5.54 -22.34
N LYS A 105 -6.51 -5.07 -23.59
CA LYS A 105 -5.91 -5.79 -24.72
C LYS A 105 -4.56 -5.16 -25.05
N ALA A 106 -3.48 -5.85 -24.69
CA ALA A 106 -2.16 -5.54 -25.19
C ALA A 106 -2.08 -5.85 -26.70
N GLU A 107 -1.24 -5.10 -27.43
CA GLU A 107 -1.02 -5.39 -28.85
C GLU A 107 -0.33 -6.76 -29.01
N PRO A 108 -0.56 -7.48 -30.11
CA PRO A 108 0.05 -8.80 -30.33
C PRO A 108 1.57 -8.77 -30.52
N ALA A 109 2.20 -7.58 -30.57
CA ALA A 109 3.64 -7.45 -30.73
C ALA A 109 4.35 -7.41 -29.38
N THR A 110 5.60 -7.88 -29.35
CA THR A 110 6.47 -7.65 -28.20
C THR A 110 6.74 -6.17 -28.03
N GLY A 111 6.47 -5.64 -26.83
CA GLY A 111 6.65 -4.22 -26.56
C GLY A 111 6.21 -3.83 -25.16
N ASP A 112 6.42 -2.55 -24.83
CA ASP A 112 5.97 -1.95 -23.59
C ASP A 112 4.57 -1.35 -23.77
N HIS A 113 3.67 -1.68 -22.85
CA HIS A 113 2.31 -1.18 -22.82
C HIS A 113 2.12 -0.27 -21.61
N ALA A 114 1.36 0.80 -21.80
CA ALA A 114 0.89 1.67 -20.74
C ALA A 114 -0.58 1.34 -20.45
N VAL A 115 -0.91 1.11 -19.18
CA VAL A 115 -2.26 0.88 -18.70
C VAL A 115 -2.58 1.95 -17.67
N ARG A 116 -3.59 2.78 -17.92
CA ARG A 116 -4.09 3.81 -16.99
C ARG A 116 -5.06 3.16 -16.03
N ILE A 117 -4.81 3.33 -14.73
CA ILE A 117 -5.51 2.65 -13.66
C ILE A 117 -6.11 3.71 -12.74
N LYS A 118 -7.45 3.77 -12.69
CA LYS A 118 -8.17 4.58 -11.71
C LYS A 118 -8.17 3.86 -10.36
N MET A 119 -7.56 4.47 -9.35
CA MET A 119 -7.54 3.97 -7.99
C MET A 119 -8.76 4.49 -7.24
N LEU A 120 -9.77 3.64 -7.06
CA LEU A 120 -11.07 4.01 -6.53
C LEU A 120 -11.01 4.48 -5.06
N ASN A 121 -10.01 4.04 -4.28
CA ASN A 121 -9.89 4.44 -2.88
C ASN A 121 -9.54 5.93 -2.69
N THR A 122 -8.90 6.56 -3.67
CA THR A 122 -8.44 7.97 -3.58
C THR A 122 -8.81 8.82 -4.79
N ASP A 123 -9.60 8.27 -5.70
CA ASP A 123 -10.01 8.95 -6.93
C ASP A 123 -8.85 9.45 -7.83
N SER A 124 -7.67 8.84 -7.73
CA SER A 124 -6.48 9.24 -8.50
C SER A 124 -6.12 8.22 -9.58
N VAL A 125 -5.28 8.63 -10.55
CA VAL A 125 -4.87 7.78 -11.68
C VAL A 125 -3.37 7.48 -11.59
N ALA A 126 -3.02 6.22 -11.81
CA ALA A 126 -1.65 5.80 -12.04
C ALA A 126 -1.51 5.14 -13.41
N THR A 127 -0.37 5.33 -14.06
CA THR A 127 -0.03 4.61 -15.29
C THR A 127 0.96 3.50 -14.96
N ALA A 128 0.59 2.26 -15.23
CA ALA A 128 1.48 1.11 -15.16
C ALA A 128 2.09 0.83 -16.54
N ARG A 129 3.42 0.82 -16.62
CA ARG A 129 4.14 0.38 -17.81
C ARG A 129 4.77 -0.99 -17.61
N LEU A 130 4.45 -1.93 -18.48
CA LEU A 130 4.95 -3.30 -18.44
C LEU A 130 5.19 -3.84 -19.85
N SER A 131 6.14 -4.78 -19.95
CA SER A 131 6.42 -5.47 -21.21
C SER A 131 5.47 -6.66 -21.41
N THR A 132 5.07 -6.88 -22.66
CA THR A 132 4.32 -8.08 -23.09
C THR A 132 5.03 -8.80 -24.22
N ILE A 133 4.79 -10.11 -24.35
CA ILE A 133 5.17 -10.94 -25.50
C ILE A 133 3.89 -11.60 -26.00
N ASP A 134 3.59 -11.43 -27.30
CA ASP A 134 2.37 -11.97 -27.93
C ASP A 134 1.07 -11.62 -27.17
N GLY A 135 1.01 -10.38 -26.65
CA GLY A 135 -0.12 -9.88 -25.86
C GLY A 135 -0.21 -10.41 -24.42
N ALA A 136 0.73 -11.23 -23.95
CA ALA A 136 0.79 -11.75 -22.58
C ALA A 136 1.83 -11.00 -21.72
N PRO A 137 1.57 -10.74 -20.41
CA PRO A 137 2.55 -10.08 -19.54
C PRO A 137 3.83 -10.88 -19.36
N VAL A 138 4.98 -10.20 -19.35
CA VAL A 138 6.26 -10.80 -19.00
C VAL A 138 6.50 -10.65 -17.49
N TYR A 139 6.71 -11.77 -16.79
CA TYR A 139 7.02 -11.76 -15.35
C TYR A 139 8.51 -11.96 -15.04
N SER A 140 9.26 -12.58 -15.95
CA SER A 140 10.69 -12.83 -15.80
C SER A 140 11.51 -11.64 -16.28
N GLY A 141 12.55 -11.27 -15.53
CA GLY A 141 13.42 -10.15 -15.86
C GLY A 141 14.55 -10.00 -14.85
N THR A 142 15.34 -8.93 -15.01
CA THR A 142 16.56 -8.69 -14.22
C THR A 142 16.37 -7.66 -13.11
N THR A 143 15.17 -7.10 -12.94
CA THR A 143 14.89 -6.09 -11.93
C THR A 143 14.73 -6.73 -10.56
N ALA A 144 15.50 -6.24 -9.58
CA ALA A 144 15.38 -6.59 -8.18
C ALA A 144 14.70 -5.44 -7.40
N ILE A 145 13.94 -5.79 -6.36
CA ILE A 145 13.41 -4.83 -5.38
C ILE A 145 13.71 -5.34 -3.97
N SER A 146 13.96 -4.43 -3.03
CA SER A 146 14.18 -4.78 -1.63
C SER A 146 12.97 -5.52 -1.04
N GLY A 147 13.24 -6.56 -0.23
CA GLY A 147 12.21 -7.40 0.39
C GLY A 147 11.71 -8.57 -0.47
N VAL A 148 12.18 -8.71 -1.71
CA VAL A 148 11.82 -9.83 -2.59
C VAL A 148 13.09 -10.54 -3.10
N PRO A 149 13.27 -11.84 -2.83
CA PRO A 149 14.38 -12.61 -3.38
C PRO A 149 14.33 -12.73 -4.91
N GLY A 150 15.50 -12.73 -5.55
CA GLY A 150 15.64 -12.93 -7.00
C GLY A 150 15.32 -11.68 -7.82
N THR A 151 14.93 -11.88 -9.07
CA THR A 151 14.61 -10.82 -10.02
C THR A 151 13.34 -11.12 -10.80
N ALA A 152 12.69 -10.08 -11.30
CA ALA A 152 11.47 -10.15 -12.11
C ALA A 152 11.50 -9.08 -13.21
N ALA A 153 10.50 -9.10 -14.09
CA ALA A 153 10.27 -8.01 -15.04
C ALA A 153 9.94 -6.70 -14.31
N ALA A 154 10.40 -5.58 -14.87
CA ALA A 154 10.08 -4.27 -14.37
C ALA A 154 8.62 -3.91 -14.68
N ILE A 155 7.95 -3.28 -13.71
CA ILE A 155 6.71 -2.56 -13.92
C ILE A 155 6.91 -1.15 -13.38
N ALA A 156 6.93 -0.16 -14.26
CA ALA A 156 7.04 1.24 -13.84
C ALA A 156 5.65 1.76 -13.47
N LEU A 157 5.52 2.32 -12.28
CA LEU A 157 4.27 2.95 -11.81
C LEU A 157 4.47 4.46 -11.77
N GLU A 158 3.77 5.17 -12.64
CA GLU A 158 3.79 6.62 -12.75
C GLU A 158 2.52 7.17 -12.07
N PHE A 159 2.70 8.03 -11.08
CA PHE A 159 1.60 8.64 -10.33
C PHE A 159 1.45 10.11 -10.71
N GLN A 160 0.24 10.55 -10.99
CA GLN A 160 -0.07 11.94 -11.35
C GLN A 160 -1.04 12.53 -10.33
N ASP A 161 -0.85 13.80 -9.98
CA ASP A 161 -1.75 14.60 -9.15
C ASP A 161 -2.17 13.94 -7.81
N ILE A 162 -1.24 13.24 -7.15
CA ILE A 162 -1.49 12.52 -5.90
C ILE A 162 -1.33 13.37 -4.62
N ALA A 163 -0.93 14.63 -4.75
CA ALA A 163 -0.69 15.51 -3.62
C ALA A 163 -1.99 15.79 -2.84
N GLY A 164 -2.01 15.45 -1.55
CA GLY A 164 -3.19 15.63 -0.71
C GLY A 164 -4.36 14.72 -1.02
N GLY A 165 -4.15 13.56 -1.65
CA GLY A 165 -5.24 12.67 -2.07
C GLY A 165 -6.19 12.24 -0.93
N SER A 166 -5.70 12.13 0.31
CA SER A 166 -6.51 11.81 1.50
C SER A 166 -6.72 13.01 2.43
N THR A 167 -5.80 13.98 2.43
CA THR A 167 -5.83 15.12 3.38
C THR A 167 -6.17 16.47 2.76
N GLY A 168 -6.41 16.52 1.44
CA GLY A 168 -6.75 17.73 0.68
C GLY A 168 -5.58 18.66 0.32
N ALA A 169 -4.39 18.44 0.86
CA ALA A 169 -3.18 19.21 0.54
C ALA A 169 -1.90 18.41 0.82
N LEU A 170 -0.81 18.75 0.12
CA LEU A 170 0.51 18.14 0.32
C LEU A 170 0.97 18.23 1.78
N LEU A 171 0.82 19.41 2.39
CA LEU A 171 1.09 19.66 3.80
C LEU A 171 -0.24 20.08 4.45
N PRO A 172 -1.03 19.15 5.00
CA PRO A 172 -2.38 19.45 5.49
C PRO A 172 -2.43 20.47 6.63
N THR A 173 -1.35 20.64 7.39
CA THR A 173 -1.24 21.69 8.42
C THR A 173 -0.77 23.04 7.87
N GLY A 174 -0.37 23.09 6.59
CA GLY A 174 0.31 24.24 5.97
C GLY A 174 1.73 24.48 6.46
N ARG A 175 2.27 23.62 7.34
CA ARG A 175 3.62 23.75 7.92
C ARG A 175 4.55 22.69 7.37
N ARG A 176 5.84 23.06 7.23
CA ARG A 176 6.90 22.10 6.92
C ARG A 176 7.26 21.23 8.13
N VAL A 177 7.12 21.79 9.33
CA VAL A 177 7.42 21.12 10.60
C VAL A 177 6.32 21.49 11.60
N ASP A 178 5.75 20.48 12.24
CA ASP A 178 4.90 20.54 13.41
C ASP A 178 5.62 19.90 14.60
N GLU A 179 5.27 20.30 15.82
CA GLU A 179 5.78 19.69 17.05
C GLU A 179 4.68 18.86 17.73
N ILE A 180 4.97 17.59 18.01
CA ILE A 180 4.07 16.62 18.64
C ILE A 180 4.90 15.75 19.60
N GLU A 181 4.52 15.63 20.87
CA GLU A 181 5.26 14.85 21.88
C GLU A 181 6.77 15.20 21.95
N ASP A 182 7.08 16.51 21.86
CA ASP A 182 8.43 17.07 21.80
C ASP A 182 9.29 16.51 20.64
N VAL A 183 8.64 16.05 19.57
CA VAL A 183 9.28 15.57 18.33
C VAL A 183 8.89 16.49 17.18
N ALA A 184 9.88 16.88 16.38
CA ALA A 184 9.68 17.59 15.13
C ALA A 184 9.18 16.61 14.05
N CYS A 185 7.97 16.85 13.57
CA CYS A 185 7.25 16.02 12.63
C CYS A 185 6.98 16.79 11.33
N THR A 186 7.16 16.16 10.17
CA THR A 186 6.53 16.61 8.92
C THR A 186 5.26 15.80 8.69
N LEU A 187 4.12 16.47 8.63
CA LEU A 187 2.84 15.86 8.29
C LEU A 187 2.61 16.08 6.79
N ILE A 188 2.67 15.00 6.00
CA ILE A 188 2.67 15.08 4.54
C ILE A 188 1.73 14.05 3.92
N ASP A 189 1.08 14.41 2.83
CA ASP A 189 0.31 13.50 1.99
C ASP A 189 0.68 13.72 0.52
N ASN A 190 1.46 12.80 -0.04
CA ASN A 190 1.77 12.76 -1.46
C ASN A 190 1.48 11.36 -2.01
N GLY A 191 0.23 10.93 -1.86
CA GLY A 191 -0.28 9.59 -2.22
C GLY A 191 -0.53 8.67 -1.01
N MET A 192 0.05 8.99 0.14
CA MET A 192 -0.21 8.36 1.43
C MET A 192 0.02 9.39 2.55
N PRO A 193 -0.89 9.51 3.52
CA PRO A 193 -0.64 10.30 4.73
C PRO A 193 0.45 9.68 5.59
N VAL A 194 1.54 10.41 5.80
CA VAL A 194 2.70 9.99 6.58
C VAL A 194 3.11 11.07 7.58
N VAL A 195 3.48 10.62 8.78
CA VAL A 195 4.22 11.42 9.77
C VAL A 195 5.70 11.07 9.65
N VAL A 196 6.50 12.01 9.17
CA VAL A 196 7.96 11.83 9.03
C VAL A 196 8.66 12.43 10.23
N MET A 197 9.54 11.66 10.88
CA MET A 197 10.26 12.05 12.11
C MET A 197 11.72 11.60 12.04
N ALA A 198 12.63 12.32 12.68
CA ALA A 198 14.00 11.86 12.83
C ALA A 198 14.09 10.72 13.86
N ALA A 199 14.83 9.65 13.53
CA ALA A 199 14.97 8.47 14.38
C ALA A 199 15.61 8.78 15.74
N ASP A 200 16.59 9.69 15.76
CA ASP A 200 17.33 10.10 16.96
C ASP A 200 16.44 10.80 18.01
N GLN A 201 15.45 11.58 17.58
CA GLN A 201 14.44 12.22 18.44
C GLN A 201 13.49 11.21 19.13
N LEU A 202 13.48 9.97 18.64
CA LEU A 202 12.74 8.85 19.22
C LEU A 202 13.64 7.88 19.99
N GLY A 203 14.93 8.21 20.15
CA GLY A 203 15.89 7.40 20.89
C GLY A 203 16.31 6.11 20.18
N ILE A 204 16.17 6.06 18.86
CA ILE A 204 16.59 4.92 18.02
C ILE A 204 17.59 5.39 16.95
N SER A 205 18.36 4.46 16.42
CA SER A 205 19.33 4.71 15.34
C SER A 205 18.69 4.79 13.96
N GLY A 206 17.53 4.14 13.77
CA GLY A 206 16.87 3.98 12.47
C GLY A 206 17.42 2.79 11.65
N TYR A 207 18.28 1.97 12.24
CA TYR A 207 18.90 0.79 11.61
C TYR A 207 18.51 -0.53 12.27
N GLU A 208 17.72 -0.48 13.34
CA GLU A 208 17.22 -1.65 14.08
C GLU A 208 16.44 -2.61 13.17
N SER A 209 16.32 -3.88 13.60
CA SER A 209 15.44 -4.83 12.93
C SER A 209 13.96 -4.51 13.21
N CYS A 210 13.04 -4.98 12.34
CA CYS A 210 11.60 -4.89 12.61
C CYS A 210 11.25 -5.51 13.97
N HIS A 211 11.88 -6.64 14.30
CA HIS A 211 11.66 -7.33 15.58
C HIS A 211 12.00 -6.45 16.79
N ASP A 212 13.18 -5.82 16.77
CA ASP A 212 13.63 -4.97 17.89
C ASP A 212 12.72 -3.74 18.05
N LEU A 213 12.28 -3.15 16.93
CA LEU A 213 11.36 -2.01 16.93
C LEU A 213 9.98 -2.40 17.45
N GLU A 214 9.45 -3.56 17.06
CA GLU A 214 8.15 -4.06 17.52
C GLU A 214 8.17 -4.49 19.00
N ALA A 215 9.33 -4.94 19.50
CA ALA A 215 9.55 -5.26 20.91
C ALA A 215 9.74 -4.01 21.79
N ASN A 216 10.07 -2.85 21.22
CA ASN A 216 10.28 -1.61 21.95
C ASN A 216 8.93 -0.94 22.35
N VAL A 217 8.43 -1.29 23.53
CA VAL A 217 7.15 -0.80 24.08
C VAL A 217 7.14 0.74 24.24
N MET A 218 8.25 1.33 24.67
CA MET A 218 8.34 2.78 24.87
C MET A 218 8.23 3.54 23.53
N LEU A 219 8.95 3.08 22.51
CA LEU A 219 8.84 3.62 21.16
C LEU A 219 7.41 3.50 20.64
N ARG A 220 6.81 2.32 20.71
CA ARG A 220 5.45 2.07 20.20
C ARG A 220 4.39 2.94 20.88
N THR A 221 4.52 3.15 22.18
CA THR A 221 3.62 4.02 22.94
C THR A 221 3.74 5.48 22.48
N LYS A 222 4.98 5.97 22.31
CA LYS A 222 5.24 7.34 21.81
C LYS A 222 4.75 7.52 20.37
N LEU A 223 5.01 6.54 19.50
CA LEU A 223 4.54 6.53 18.12
C LEU A 223 3.00 6.60 18.03
N GLU A 224 2.29 5.85 18.87
CA GLU A 224 0.83 5.89 18.88
C GLU A 224 0.28 7.25 19.34
N ALA A 225 0.85 7.85 20.40
CA ALA A 225 0.46 9.19 20.85
C ALA A 225 0.66 10.25 19.75
N ILE A 226 1.79 10.17 19.04
CA ILE A 226 2.07 11.04 17.88
C ILE A 226 1.04 10.81 16.77
N ARG A 227 0.73 9.54 16.45
CA ARG A 227 -0.20 9.17 15.39
C ARG A 227 -1.61 9.73 15.61
N LEU A 228 -2.14 9.57 16.81
CA LEU A 228 -3.49 10.04 17.15
C LEU A 228 -3.57 11.57 17.04
N THR A 229 -2.57 12.29 17.53
CA THR A 229 -2.48 13.75 17.42
C THR A 229 -2.32 14.19 15.97
N ALA A 230 -1.46 13.53 15.20
CA ALA A 230 -1.22 13.81 13.80
C ALA A 230 -2.47 13.57 12.95
N GLY A 231 -3.19 12.47 13.17
CA GLY A 231 -4.43 12.16 12.44
C GLY A 231 -5.46 13.29 12.53
N ALA A 232 -5.68 13.82 13.73
CA ALA A 232 -6.55 14.98 13.94
C ALA A 232 -6.03 16.23 13.21
N ARG A 233 -4.73 16.54 13.30
CA ARG A 233 -4.12 17.71 12.63
C ARG A 233 -4.10 17.60 11.10
N MET A 234 -4.04 16.38 10.56
CA MET A 234 -4.05 16.11 9.13
C MET A 234 -5.46 16.11 8.51
N GLY A 235 -6.51 16.30 9.33
CA GLY A 235 -7.89 16.24 8.85
C GLY A 235 -8.41 14.82 8.58
N LEU A 236 -7.73 13.78 9.10
CA LEU A 236 -8.10 12.37 8.92
C LEU A 236 -9.19 11.89 9.90
N GLY A 237 -9.63 12.75 10.82
CA GLY A 237 -10.62 12.42 11.85
C GLY A 237 -10.03 11.55 12.98
N ASP A 238 -10.88 10.71 13.57
CA ASP A 238 -10.44 9.72 14.56
C ASP A 238 -9.75 8.55 13.86
N VAL A 239 -8.44 8.46 14.08
CA VAL A 239 -7.58 7.44 13.47
C VAL A 239 -7.36 6.22 14.37
N THR A 240 -7.99 6.13 15.54
CA THR A 240 -7.77 5.05 16.52
C THR A 240 -7.89 3.67 15.88
N ALA A 241 -8.93 3.45 15.08
CA ALA A 241 -9.19 2.18 14.38
C ALA A 241 -8.83 2.22 12.89
N THR A 242 -7.98 3.15 12.45
CA THR A 242 -7.58 3.29 11.05
C THR A 242 -6.11 2.94 10.84
N THR A 243 -5.76 2.63 9.59
CA THR A 243 -4.40 2.25 9.20
C THR A 243 -3.54 3.44 8.78
N VAL A 244 -4.03 4.68 8.95
CA VAL A 244 -3.37 5.93 8.56
C VAL A 244 -3.35 6.92 9.73
N PRO A 245 -2.44 7.91 9.75
CA PRO A 245 -1.26 8.02 8.90
C PRO A 245 -0.22 6.94 9.21
N LYS A 246 0.69 6.68 8.26
CA LYS A 246 1.89 5.87 8.53
C LYS A 246 2.89 6.68 9.35
N LEU A 247 3.72 6.02 10.13
CA LEU A 247 4.76 6.68 10.92
C LEU A 247 6.12 6.27 10.38
N THR A 248 6.86 7.22 9.81
CA THR A 248 8.15 6.96 9.18
C THR A 248 9.27 7.67 9.93
N MET A 249 10.14 6.88 10.55
CA MET A 249 11.37 7.37 11.14
C MET A 249 12.48 7.37 10.09
N VAL A 250 13.21 8.47 9.98
CA VAL A 250 14.32 8.65 9.02
C VAL A 250 15.66 8.77 9.71
N ALA A 251 16.70 8.22 9.07
CA ALA A 251 18.09 8.30 9.50
C ALA A 251 19.03 8.47 8.29
N PRO A 252 20.30 8.84 8.49
CA PRO A 252 21.28 8.88 7.39
C PRO A 252 21.37 7.55 6.62
N PRO A 253 21.71 7.58 5.32
CA PRO A 253 21.87 6.36 4.53
C PRO A 253 23.15 5.61 4.91
N GLN A 254 23.12 4.27 4.91
CA GLN A 254 24.30 3.42 5.15
C GLN A 254 24.87 2.76 3.88
N ALA A 255 24.12 2.76 2.78
CA ALA A 255 24.45 2.02 1.56
C ALA A 255 24.38 2.90 0.29
N GLY A 256 24.81 4.17 0.38
CA GLY A 256 24.89 5.08 -0.77
C GLY A 256 23.56 5.60 -1.32
N GLY A 257 22.44 5.37 -0.61
CA GLY A 257 21.14 5.99 -0.89
C GLY A 257 21.03 7.43 -0.36
N HIS A 258 19.82 7.98 -0.34
CA HIS A 258 19.55 9.33 0.16
C HIS A 258 19.25 9.37 1.67
N LEU A 259 18.53 8.37 2.19
CA LEU A 259 18.10 8.24 3.58
C LEU A 259 17.74 6.78 3.90
N CYS A 260 17.78 6.41 5.18
CA CYS A 260 17.27 5.15 5.72
C CYS A 260 15.88 5.40 6.33
N THR A 261 14.97 4.44 6.20
CA THR A 261 13.62 4.51 6.78
C THR A 261 13.29 3.28 7.63
N ARG A 262 12.47 3.51 8.65
CA ARG A 262 11.68 2.50 9.33
C ARG A 262 10.25 3.01 9.42
N THR A 263 9.30 2.23 8.93
CA THR A 263 7.90 2.68 8.81
C THR A 263 6.97 1.74 9.55
N PHE A 264 6.18 2.28 10.45
CA PHE A 264 5.10 1.60 11.13
C PHE A 264 3.77 1.78 10.38
N ILE A 265 2.99 0.69 10.23
CA ILE A 265 1.81 0.64 9.36
C ILE A 265 0.46 0.23 10.01
N PRO A 266 -0.02 0.86 11.09
CA PRO A 266 0.66 1.80 12.00
C PRO A 266 1.20 1.12 13.26
N HIS A 267 0.88 -0.16 13.50
CA HIS A 267 1.26 -0.86 14.73
C HIS A 267 2.34 -1.94 14.53
N ARG A 268 2.62 -2.28 13.27
CA ARG A 268 3.65 -3.23 12.85
C ARG A 268 4.73 -2.49 12.06
N CYS A 269 5.99 -2.85 12.25
CA CYS A 269 7.09 -2.32 11.46
C CYS A 269 7.09 -3.03 10.09
N HIS A 270 7.15 -2.26 9.01
CA HIS A 270 7.13 -2.79 7.65
C HIS A 270 8.50 -3.38 7.27
N ASP A 271 8.52 -4.60 6.73
CA ASP A 271 9.75 -5.33 6.37
C ASP A 271 10.56 -4.70 5.22
N ALA A 272 9.89 -3.95 4.36
CA ALA A 272 10.49 -3.07 3.35
C ALA A 272 10.23 -1.57 3.63
N ILE A 273 9.23 -0.99 2.96
CA ILE A 273 8.73 0.37 3.20
C ILE A 273 7.21 0.40 2.98
N GLY A 274 6.49 1.07 3.87
CA GLY A 274 5.03 1.04 3.97
C GLY A 274 4.34 2.33 3.57
#